data_AF-A0A954R1X8-F1
#
_entry.id   AF-A0A954R1X8-F1
#
_cell.length_a   1.000
_cell.length_b   1.000
_cell.length_c   1.000
_cell.angle_alpha   90.00
_cell.angle_beta   90.00
_cell.angle_gamma   90.00
#
_symmetry.space_group_name_H-M   'P 1'
#
loop_
_entity.id
_entity.type
_entity.pdbx_description
1 polymer ?
#
loop_
_entity_poly.entity_id
_entity_poly.type
_entity_poly.pdbx_seq_one_letter_code
_entity_poly.pdbx_strand_id
1 'polypeptide(L)'
;MISSITIPARCGAIVLATLFVRLAVADEPASVPPATADSPADASSPQAVLQRLAASIEQPREALELVGQLPRELTAADRARLRMADAAIGNRRGEGFAELSREMLLALARQADDQSLAYLHEVFESLAERRGDAAEAIANYAMAERRRAADWRLLVRALPLLESGQATTVLTALRKFPERGTKPQWQREVILAGLRTDETGQAAAAELLSYWTGLKSPPAAKSSSPGSIADWQAWFRDRHADLPPAELPRDAEQAKYRWAELLPLVYGDAVSAAEASVGEAVFEKAQCVKCHRFGARGEAMGPDLTSTRLRYARREMLQAILFPSHSIAEQYETMVLVTDSGKVFSGVVEARGNTVTVLQANGEKATLDRKSIDDIQTSARSAMPDGLLEPLTEDEIAALFAYLYQRRE
;
A
#
# COMPACT_ATOMS: atom_id res chain seq x y z
N MET A 1 19.51 -24.36 48.80
CA MET A 1 19.56 -25.50 47.86
C MET A 1 19.21 -24.98 46.48
N ILE A 2 20.25 -24.63 45.74
CA ILE A 2 20.19 -24.07 44.39
C ILE A 2 20.49 -25.26 43.48
N SER A 3 19.53 -25.66 42.64
CA SER A 3 19.75 -26.72 41.67
C SER A 3 20.06 -26.09 40.32
N SER A 4 21.35 -26.02 40.03
CA SER A 4 21.93 -25.64 38.75
C SER A 4 21.65 -26.73 37.72
N ILE A 5 21.04 -26.37 36.58
CA ILE A 5 21.05 -27.19 35.37
C ILE A 5 21.92 -26.50 34.33
N THR A 6 23.02 -27.18 34.03
CA THR A 6 24.04 -26.89 33.03
C THR A 6 23.47 -27.07 31.62
N ILE A 7 23.59 -26.06 30.77
CA ILE A 7 23.38 -26.17 29.32
C ILE A 7 24.76 -26.18 28.65
N PRO A 8 25.11 -27.16 27.80
CA PRO A 8 26.37 -27.13 27.07
C PRO A 8 26.22 -26.24 25.82
N ALA A 9 27.22 -25.37 25.63
CA ALA A 9 27.43 -24.61 24.41
C ALA A 9 27.92 -25.52 23.28
N ARG A 10 27.33 -25.38 22.08
CA ARG A 10 28.02 -25.69 20.82
C ARG A 10 27.66 -24.65 19.75
N CYS A 11 28.70 -23.98 19.27
CA CYS A 11 28.78 -23.22 18.04
C CYS A 11 28.37 -24.04 16.80
N GLY A 12 27.90 -23.34 15.76
CA GLY A 12 28.16 -23.77 14.38
C GLY A 12 27.05 -23.45 13.38
N ALA A 13 27.34 -22.47 12.52
CA ALA A 13 26.87 -22.33 11.13
C ALA A 13 25.37 -22.10 10.86
N ILE A 14 25.11 -20.86 10.43
CA ILE A 14 23.95 -20.44 9.64
C ILE A 14 23.97 -21.19 8.30
N VAL A 15 22.91 -21.92 7.99
CA VAL A 15 22.63 -22.41 6.63
C VAL A 15 21.23 -21.93 6.25
N LEU A 16 21.18 -21.09 5.21
CA LEU A 16 19.96 -20.73 4.49
C LEU A 16 19.28 -22.00 3.98
N ALA A 17 18.07 -22.29 4.45
CA ALA A 17 17.22 -23.33 3.86
C ALA A 17 16.20 -22.69 2.92
N THR A 18 16.49 -22.80 1.62
CA THR A 18 15.56 -22.55 0.51
C THR A 18 14.40 -23.55 0.60
N LEU A 19 13.19 -23.06 0.86
CA LEU A 19 12.00 -23.92 0.90
C LEU A 19 11.49 -24.17 -0.53
N PHE A 20 12.04 -25.19 -1.19
CA PHE A 20 11.43 -25.79 -2.38
C PHE A 20 10.33 -26.77 -1.93
N VAL A 21 9.07 -26.46 -2.21
CA VAL A 21 7.97 -27.41 -2.06
C VAL A 21 8.08 -28.45 -3.18
N ARG A 22 8.53 -29.66 -2.83
CA ARG A 22 8.42 -30.86 -3.68
C ARG A 22 6.97 -31.35 -3.65
N LEU A 23 6.33 -31.40 -4.82
CA LEU A 23 5.14 -32.22 -5.06
C LEU A 23 5.52 -33.70 -4.92
N ALA A 24 4.95 -34.37 -3.91
CA ALA A 24 5.01 -35.82 -3.78
C ALA A 24 3.84 -36.44 -4.56
N VAL A 25 4.17 -37.40 -5.41
CA VAL A 25 3.26 -38.19 -6.23
C VAL A 25 2.97 -39.53 -5.55
N ALA A 26 1.68 -39.88 -5.56
CA ALA A 26 1.04 -41.20 -5.50
C ALA A 26 1.01 -41.99 -4.17
N ASP A 27 -0.23 -42.19 -3.69
CA ASP A 27 -0.82 -43.52 -3.54
C ASP A 27 -2.20 -43.51 -4.22
N GLU A 28 -2.59 -44.62 -4.85
CA GLU A 28 -3.72 -44.79 -5.79
C GLU A 28 -5.13 -44.52 -5.19
N PRO A 29 -6.11 -44.12 -6.03
CA PRO A 29 -7.45 -43.75 -5.58
C PRO A 29 -8.37 -44.95 -5.36
N ALA A 30 -9.15 -44.89 -4.28
CA ALA A 30 -10.37 -45.69 -4.16
C ALA A 30 -11.32 -45.40 -5.33
N SER A 31 -11.84 -46.45 -5.96
CA SER A 31 -12.70 -46.42 -7.14
C SER A 31 -13.90 -45.48 -6.98
N VAL A 32 -13.96 -44.47 -7.84
CA VAL A 32 -15.13 -43.59 -8.03
C VAL A 32 -16.21 -44.38 -8.79
N PRO A 33 -17.48 -44.42 -8.33
CA PRO A 33 -18.55 -45.06 -9.09
C PRO A 33 -18.78 -44.34 -10.42
N PRO A 34 -19.22 -45.04 -11.49
CA PRO A 34 -19.32 -44.46 -12.81
C PRO A 34 -20.31 -43.29 -12.82
N ALA A 35 -19.87 -42.17 -13.40
CA ALA A 35 -20.66 -40.99 -13.64
C ALA A 35 -21.96 -41.38 -14.35
N THR A 36 -23.09 -41.17 -13.68
CA THR A 36 -24.39 -41.18 -14.32
C THR A 36 -24.44 -40.00 -15.27
N ALA A 37 -24.63 -40.30 -16.55
CA ALA A 37 -24.79 -39.40 -17.69
C ALA A 37 -25.21 -37.97 -17.32
N ASP A 38 -24.30 -37.01 -17.54
CA ASP A 38 -24.57 -35.59 -17.48
C ASP A 38 -25.69 -35.23 -18.47
N SER A 39 -26.78 -34.69 -17.94
CA SER A 39 -27.68 -33.81 -18.68
C SER A 39 -26.85 -32.68 -19.32
N PRO A 40 -27.26 -32.10 -20.47
CA PRO A 40 -26.52 -30.99 -21.07
C PRO A 40 -26.40 -29.88 -20.01
N ALA A 41 -25.17 -29.63 -19.55
CA ALA A 41 -24.90 -28.68 -18.49
C ALA A 41 -25.54 -27.34 -18.88
N ASP A 42 -26.44 -26.84 -18.04
CA ASP A 42 -27.04 -25.52 -18.25
C ASP A 42 -25.91 -24.50 -18.35
N ALA A 43 -25.75 -23.92 -19.55
CA ALA A 43 -24.70 -22.96 -19.85
C ALA A 43 -24.81 -21.69 -18.99
N SER A 44 -25.96 -21.49 -18.32
CA SER A 44 -26.21 -20.42 -17.36
C SER A 44 -25.95 -20.82 -15.90
N SER A 45 -25.62 -22.08 -15.62
CA SER A 45 -25.31 -22.52 -14.26
C SER A 45 -24.08 -21.77 -13.70
N PRO A 46 -24.03 -21.47 -12.39
CA PRO A 46 -22.90 -20.76 -11.78
C PRO A 46 -21.56 -21.45 -12.03
N GLN A 47 -21.54 -22.78 -12.04
CA GLN A 47 -20.36 -23.58 -12.34
C GLN A 47 -19.88 -23.36 -13.78
N ALA A 48 -20.79 -23.37 -14.77
CA ALA A 48 -20.45 -23.12 -16.16
C ALA A 48 -19.92 -21.69 -16.38
N VAL A 49 -20.53 -20.70 -15.72
CA VAL A 49 -20.07 -19.31 -15.74
C VAL A 49 -18.66 -19.20 -15.16
N LEU A 50 -18.38 -19.82 -14.02
CA LEU A 50 -17.06 -19.79 -13.38
C LEU A 50 -15.98 -20.52 -14.18
N GLN A 51 -16.34 -21.60 -14.88
CA GLN A 51 -15.41 -22.29 -15.77
C GLN A 51 -15.02 -21.42 -16.97
N ARG A 52 -16.00 -20.74 -17.58
CA ARG A 52 -15.74 -19.76 -18.66
C ARG A 52 -14.94 -18.57 -18.14
N LEU A 53 -15.26 -18.07 -16.95
CA LEU A 53 -14.51 -16.97 -16.32
C LEU A 53 -13.03 -17.33 -16.18
N ALA A 54 -12.73 -18.53 -15.67
CA ALA A 54 -11.35 -19.00 -15.54
C ALA A 54 -10.63 -19.12 -16.90
N ALA A 55 -11.34 -19.50 -17.96
CA ALA A 55 -10.78 -19.59 -19.31
C ALA A 55 -10.55 -18.22 -19.97
N SER A 56 -11.32 -17.21 -19.60
CA SER A 56 -11.29 -15.87 -20.20
C SER A 56 -10.57 -14.82 -19.34
N ILE A 57 -9.80 -15.20 -18.31
CA ILE A 57 -9.07 -14.26 -17.43
C ILE A 57 -8.13 -13.33 -18.22
N GLU A 58 -7.57 -13.80 -19.33
CA GLU A 58 -6.70 -13.00 -20.19
C GLU A 58 -7.47 -11.95 -21.02
N GLN A 59 -8.80 -12.06 -21.13
CA GLN A 59 -9.69 -11.06 -21.73
C GLN A 59 -10.53 -10.36 -20.65
N PRO A 60 -10.00 -9.35 -19.94
CA PRO A 60 -10.62 -8.80 -18.74
C PRO A 60 -12.04 -8.23 -18.95
N ARG A 61 -12.34 -7.69 -20.13
CA ARG A 61 -13.71 -7.23 -20.46
C ARG A 61 -14.70 -8.38 -20.55
N GLU A 62 -14.32 -9.49 -21.18
CA GLU A 62 -15.17 -10.68 -21.27
C GLU A 62 -15.33 -11.35 -19.90
N ALA A 63 -14.24 -11.47 -19.15
CA ALA A 63 -14.27 -11.96 -17.78
C ALA A 63 -15.19 -11.11 -16.88
N LEU A 64 -15.18 -9.79 -17.03
CA LEU A 64 -16.03 -8.89 -16.25
C LEU A 64 -17.52 -9.14 -16.51
N GLU A 65 -17.92 -9.32 -17.77
CA GLU A 65 -19.29 -9.67 -18.14
C GLU A 65 -19.73 -11.01 -17.51
N LEU A 66 -18.80 -11.97 -17.39
CA LEU A 66 -19.06 -13.26 -16.74
C LEU A 66 -19.20 -13.10 -15.22
N VAL A 67 -18.43 -12.22 -14.58
CA VAL A 67 -18.61 -11.89 -13.15
C VAL A 67 -20.00 -11.28 -12.91
N GLY A 68 -20.49 -10.44 -13.84
CA GLY A 68 -21.83 -9.87 -13.79
C GLY A 68 -22.97 -10.90 -13.88
N GLN A 69 -22.71 -12.08 -14.44
CA GLN A 69 -23.67 -13.19 -14.57
C GLN A 69 -23.74 -14.07 -13.32
N LEU A 70 -22.81 -13.93 -12.36
CA LEU A 70 -22.80 -14.73 -11.15
C LEU A 70 -24.03 -14.43 -10.28
N PRO A 71 -24.69 -15.46 -9.70
CA PRO A 71 -25.78 -15.24 -8.78
C PRO A 71 -25.31 -14.49 -7.53
N ARG A 72 -26.25 -13.87 -6.82
CA ARG A 72 -25.96 -13.21 -5.54
C ARG A 72 -25.41 -14.18 -4.49
N GLU A 73 -25.89 -15.42 -4.53
CA GLU A 73 -25.44 -16.48 -3.63
C GLU A 73 -24.62 -17.52 -4.39
N LEU A 74 -23.37 -17.71 -3.97
CA LEU A 74 -22.47 -18.76 -4.45
C LEU A 74 -22.43 -19.92 -3.45
N THR A 75 -22.20 -21.13 -3.95
CA THR A 75 -21.87 -22.27 -3.09
C THR A 75 -20.42 -22.17 -2.60
N ALA A 76 -20.03 -22.97 -1.60
CA ALA A 76 -18.64 -23.02 -1.16
C ALA A 76 -17.67 -23.44 -2.29
N ALA A 77 -18.11 -24.35 -3.16
CA ALA A 77 -17.33 -24.79 -4.32
C ALA A 77 -17.17 -23.66 -5.36
N ASP A 78 -18.23 -22.89 -5.58
CA ASP A 78 -18.22 -21.76 -6.52
C ASP A 78 -17.32 -20.63 -6.02
N ARG A 79 -17.35 -20.33 -4.72
CA ARG A 79 -16.41 -19.36 -4.12
C ARG A 79 -14.96 -19.84 -4.24
N ALA A 80 -14.70 -21.13 -4.05
CA ALA A 80 -13.36 -21.68 -4.24
C ALA A 80 -12.86 -21.48 -5.68
N ARG A 81 -13.73 -21.74 -6.68
CA ARG A 81 -13.41 -21.48 -8.10
C ARG A 81 -13.20 -20.00 -8.39
N LEU A 82 -14.02 -19.12 -7.81
CA LEU A 82 -13.87 -17.68 -7.98
C LEU A 82 -12.55 -17.17 -7.39
N ARG A 83 -12.13 -17.66 -6.22
CA ARG A 83 -10.80 -17.34 -5.65
C ARG A 83 -9.65 -17.82 -6.53
N MET A 84 -9.77 -19.02 -7.12
CA MET A 84 -8.75 -19.53 -8.04
C MET A 84 -8.66 -18.68 -9.32
N ALA A 85 -9.81 -18.28 -9.87
CA ALA A 85 -9.86 -17.39 -11.02
C ALA A 85 -9.28 -16.00 -10.71
N ASP A 86 -9.60 -15.44 -9.53
CA ASP A 86 -9.06 -14.15 -9.09
C ASP A 86 -7.54 -14.21 -8.89
N ALA A 87 -7.04 -15.29 -8.29
CA ALA A 87 -5.61 -15.49 -8.07
C ALA A 87 -4.81 -15.50 -9.38
N ALA A 88 -5.43 -15.95 -10.49
CA ALA A 88 -4.81 -15.93 -11.81
C ALA A 88 -4.59 -14.51 -12.35
N ILE A 89 -5.29 -13.48 -11.86
CA ILE A 89 -5.03 -12.08 -12.23
C ILE A 89 -3.63 -11.65 -11.77
N GLY A 90 -3.20 -12.10 -10.58
CA GLY A 90 -1.92 -11.70 -10.00
C GLY A 90 -1.85 -10.21 -9.70
N ASN A 91 -0.81 -9.52 -10.19
CA ASN A 91 -0.57 -8.08 -9.99
C ASN A 91 -1.00 -7.21 -11.19
N ARG A 92 -1.77 -7.75 -12.13
CA ARG A 92 -2.19 -7.01 -13.33
C ARG A 92 -3.18 -5.91 -12.98
N ARG A 93 -3.00 -4.73 -13.59
CA ARG A 93 -3.84 -3.53 -13.38
C ARG A 93 -4.22 -2.80 -14.68
N GLY A 94 -3.63 -3.15 -15.82
CA GLY A 94 -3.88 -2.53 -17.14
C GLY A 94 -5.29 -2.80 -17.69
N GLU A 95 -5.52 -2.51 -18.97
CA GLU A 95 -6.81 -2.55 -19.70
C GLU A 95 -7.93 -3.42 -19.06
N GLY A 96 -8.70 -2.89 -18.10
CA GLY A 96 -9.84 -3.58 -17.48
C GLY A 96 -9.53 -4.57 -16.34
N PHE A 97 -8.27 -4.94 -16.09
CA PHE A 97 -7.92 -5.85 -14.98
C PHE A 97 -8.21 -5.26 -13.61
N ALA A 98 -8.06 -3.94 -13.43
CA ALA A 98 -8.38 -3.27 -12.17
C ALA A 98 -9.87 -3.42 -11.82
N GLU A 99 -10.76 -3.24 -12.80
CA GLU A 99 -12.20 -3.37 -12.62
C GLU A 99 -12.60 -4.83 -12.40
N LEU A 100 -12.06 -5.76 -13.20
CA LEU A 100 -12.26 -7.20 -13.01
C LEU A 100 -11.85 -7.66 -11.60
N SER A 101 -10.63 -7.31 -11.17
CA SER A 101 -10.12 -7.60 -9.82
C SER A 101 -11.10 -7.10 -8.75
N ARG A 102 -11.50 -5.84 -8.84
CA ARG A 102 -12.41 -5.23 -7.87
C ARG A 102 -13.74 -5.98 -7.79
N GLU A 103 -14.37 -6.26 -8.92
CA GLU A 103 -15.69 -6.93 -8.96
C GLU A 103 -15.63 -8.39 -8.48
N MET A 104 -14.55 -9.12 -8.76
CA MET A 104 -14.36 -10.48 -8.25
C MET A 104 -14.20 -10.50 -6.72
N LEU A 105 -13.40 -9.60 -6.15
CA LEU A 105 -13.24 -9.48 -4.69
C LEU A 105 -14.54 -9.04 -4.02
N LEU A 106 -15.30 -8.12 -4.62
CA LEU A 106 -16.62 -7.73 -4.14
C LEU A 106 -17.61 -8.90 -4.19
N ALA A 107 -17.62 -9.70 -5.26
CA ALA A 107 -18.44 -10.89 -5.36
C ALA A 107 -18.11 -11.93 -4.27
N LEU A 108 -16.83 -12.09 -3.91
CA LEU A 108 -16.41 -12.91 -2.78
C LEU A 108 -16.87 -12.34 -1.43
N ALA A 109 -16.83 -11.02 -1.26
CA ALA A 109 -17.23 -10.34 -0.02
C ALA A 109 -18.74 -10.34 0.25
N ARG A 110 -19.58 -10.62 -0.77
CA ARG A 110 -21.05 -10.71 -0.62
C ARG A 110 -21.51 -11.78 0.36
N GLN A 111 -20.70 -12.83 0.55
CA GLN A 111 -21.04 -13.95 1.40
C GLN A 111 -20.03 -14.11 2.52
N ALA A 112 -20.50 -14.19 3.76
CA ALA A 112 -19.61 -14.24 4.91
C ALA A 112 -19.06 -15.62 5.23
N ASP A 113 -18.16 -16.12 4.38
CA ASP A 113 -17.34 -17.27 4.73
C ASP A 113 -15.91 -16.87 5.11
N ASP A 114 -15.33 -17.61 6.06
CA ASP A 114 -13.99 -17.33 6.59
C ASP A 114 -12.89 -17.55 5.55
N GLN A 115 -13.08 -18.46 4.57
CA GLN A 115 -12.07 -18.70 3.54
C GLN A 115 -11.98 -17.54 2.56
N SER A 116 -13.11 -16.95 2.15
CA SER A 116 -13.12 -15.75 1.32
C SER A 116 -12.52 -14.56 2.07
N LEU A 117 -12.84 -14.37 3.36
CA LEU A 117 -12.21 -13.28 4.11
C LEU A 117 -10.69 -13.47 4.26
N ALA A 118 -10.24 -14.69 4.56
CA ALA A 118 -8.81 -15.01 4.64
C ALA A 118 -8.10 -14.70 3.30
N TYR A 119 -8.75 -15.01 2.18
CA TYR A 119 -8.26 -14.66 0.85
C TYR A 119 -8.20 -13.14 0.62
N LEU A 120 -9.23 -12.38 1.01
CA LEU A 120 -9.19 -10.91 0.92
C LEU A 120 -8.04 -10.31 1.74
N HIS A 121 -7.78 -10.86 2.94
CA HIS A 121 -6.64 -10.45 3.77
C HIS A 121 -5.32 -10.78 3.08
N GLU A 122 -5.19 -11.96 2.47
CA GLU A 122 -4.00 -12.35 1.72
C GLU A 122 -3.72 -11.42 0.54
N VAL A 123 -4.77 -11.07 -0.23
CA VAL A 123 -4.68 -10.09 -1.33
C VAL A 123 -4.18 -8.74 -0.80
N PHE A 124 -4.74 -8.26 0.31
CA PHE A 124 -4.34 -7.00 0.92
C PHE A 124 -2.85 -7.00 1.35
N GLU A 125 -2.39 -8.06 2.01
CA GLU A 125 -1.02 -8.11 2.52
C GLU A 125 0.02 -8.37 1.42
N SER A 126 -0.35 -9.13 0.39
CA SER A 126 0.62 -9.67 -0.59
C SER A 126 0.65 -8.91 -1.91
N LEU A 127 -0.45 -8.25 -2.29
CA LEU A 127 -0.62 -7.63 -3.61
C LEU A 127 -0.83 -6.13 -3.45
N ALA A 128 0.27 -5.38 -3.39
CA ALA A 128 0.27 -3.94 -3.13
C ALA A 128 -0.67 -3.17 -4.06
N GLU A 129 -0.67 -3.52 -5.34
CA GLU A 129 -1.51 -2.91 -6.37
C GLU A 129 -3.02 -3.16 -6.19
N ARG A 130 -3.41 -4.17 -5.41
CA ARG A 130 -4.81 -4.59 -5.22
C ARG A 130 -5.35 -4.29 -3.82
N ARG A 131 -4.57 -3.60 -2.98
CA ARG A 131 -4.94 -3.27 -1.60
C ARG A 131 -6.23 -2.46 -1.48
N GLY A 132 -6.44 -1.50 -2.38
CA GLY A 132 -7.67 -0.69 -2.39
C GLY A 132 -8.91 -1.56 -2.61
N ASP A 133 -8.85 -2.44 -3.61
CA ASP A 133 -9.94 -3.36 -3.95
C ASP A 133 -10.24 -4.34 -2.79
N ALA A 134 -9.18 -4.91 -2.20
CA ALA A 134 -9.32 -5.80 -1.05
C ALA A 134 -9.89 -5.08 0.17
N ALA A 135 -9.44 -3.85 0.44
CA ALA A 135 -9.96 -3.05 1.55
C ALA A 135 -11.45 -2.72 1.37
N GLU A 136 -11.87 -2.38 0.15
CA GLU A 136 -13.29 -2.15 -0.15
C GLU A 136 -14.12 -3.43 0.04
N ALA A 137 -13.62 -4.58 -0.42
CA ALA A 137 -14.27 -5.88 -0.23
C ALA A 137 -14.36 -6.24 1.27
N ILE A 138 -13.29 -6.06 2.05
CA ILE A 138 -13.27 -6.27 3.50
C ILE A 138 -14.26 -5.32 4.20
N ALA A 139 -14.35 -4.06 3.77
CA ALA A 139 -15.30 -3.10 4.32
C ALA A 139 -16.76 -3.54 4.09
N ASN A 140 -17.09 -4.00 2.89
CA ASN A 140 -18.42 -4.55 2.58
C ASN A 140 -18.72 -5.79 3.43
N TYR A 141 -17.78 -6.72 3.53
CA TYR A 141 -17.89 -7.91 4.37
C TYR A 141 -18.18 -7.53 5.84
N ALA A 142 -17.40 -6.59 6.39
CA ALA A 142 -17.49 -6.17 7.78
C ALA A 142 -18.83 -5.47 8.11
N MET A 143 -19.41 -4.76 7.14
CA MET A 143 -20.73 -4.14 7.30
C MET A 143 -21.87 -5.16 7.30
N ALA A 144 -21.76 -6.24 6.53
CA ALA A 144 -22.80 -7.25 6.42
C ALA A 144 -22.85 -8.18 7.63
N GLU A 145 -21.71 -8.74 8.05
CA GLU A 145 -21.75 -10.03 8.75
C GLU A 145 -20.94 -10.07 10.05
N ARG A 146 -19.67 -9.61 10.08
CA ARG A 146 -18.87 -9.55 11.32
C ARG A 146 -17.76 -8.51 11.27
N ARG A 147 -17.72 -7.62 12.26
CA ARG A 147 -16.64 -6.63 12.47
C ARG A 147 -15.56 -7.25 13.35
N ARG A 148 -14.40 -7.59 12.77
CA ARG A 148 -13.26 -8.15 13.51
C ARG A 148 -12.18 -7.09 13.71
N ALA A 149 -11.49 -7.12 14.84
CA ALA A 149 -10.39 -6.19 15.11
C ALA A 149 -9.27 -6.27 14.03
N ALA A 150 -9.09 -7.44 13.39
CA ALA A 150 -8.17 -7.60 12.28
C ALA A 150 -8.59 -6.76 11.06
N ASP A 151 -9.87 -6.81 10.67
CA ASP A 151 -10.42 -6.04 9.55
C ASP A 151 -10.22 -4.54 9.78
N TRP A 152 -10.54 -4.05 10.99
CA TRP A 152 -10.35 -2.65 11.35
C TRP A 152 -8.92 -2.16 11.09
N ARG A 153 -7.90 -2.95 11.47
CA ARG A 153 -6.49 -2.60 11.27
C ARG A 153 -6.12 -2.52 9.79
N LEU A 154 -6.63 -3.44 8.97
CA LEU A 154 -6.40 -3.42 7.52
C LEU A 154 -7.07 -2.20 6.89
N LEU A 155 -8.31 -1.90 7.26
CA LEU A 155 -9.07 -0.75 6.75
C LEU A 155 -8.40 0.59 7.12
N VAL A 156 -7.88 0.75 8.34
CA VAL A 156 -7.12 1.95 8.72
C VAL A 156 -5.82 2.06 7.90
N ARG A 157 -5.10 0.96 7.69
CA ARG A 157 -3.89 0.93 6.84
C ARG A 157 -4.18 1.22 5.37
N ALA A 158 -5.40 0.99 4.91
CA ALA A 158 -5.81 1.23 3.54
C ALA A 158 -6.05 2.71 3.23
N LEU A 159 -6.40 3.54 4.22
CA LEU A 159 -6.81 4.95 4.03
C LEU A 159 -5.90 5.75 3.08
N PRO A 160 -4.55 5.68 3.13
CA PRO A 160 -3.68 6.43 2.21
C PRO A 160 -3.83 6.02 0.74
N LEU A 161 -4.42 4.86 0.44
CA LEU A 161 -4.47 4.24 -0.89
C LEU A 161 -5.80 4.44 -1.61
N LEU A 162 -6.86 4.74 -0.86
CA LEU A 162 -8.23 4.70 -1.37
C LEU A 162 -8.56 5.93 -2.19
N GLU A 163 -9.31 5.72 -3.26
CA GLU A 163 -9.82 6.76 -4.15
C GLU A 163 -11.35 6.68 -4.24
N SER A 164 -12.00 7.82 -4.42
CA SER A 164 -13.43 7.93 -4.79
C SER A 164 -14.35 6.98 -3.97
N GLY A 165 -15.11 6.11 -4.63
CA GLY A 165 -16.08 5.20 -3.99
C GLY A 165 -15.47 4.19 -3.00
N GLN A 166 -14.21 3.77 -3.20
CA GLN A 166 -13.55 2.85 -2.27
C GLN A 166 -13.34 3.51 -0.91
N ALA A 167 -12.88 4.78 -0.93
CA ALA A 167 -12.69 5.58 0.28
C ALA A 167 -14.01 5.76 1.03
N THR A 168 -15.09 6.16 0.34
CA THR A 168 -16.43 6.32 0.95
C THR A 168 -16.90 5.04 1.65
N THR A 169 -16.73 3.89 1.00
CA THR A 169 -17.11 2.57 1.55
C THR A 169 -16.32 2.25 2.82
N VAL A 170 -15.00 2.39 2.78
CA VAL A 170 -14.12 2.08 3.93
C VAL A 170 -14.34 3.05 5.09
N LEU A 171 -14.46 4.35 4.83
CA LEU A 171 -14.74 5.37 5.84
C LEU A 171 -16.06 5.07 6.56
N THR A 172 -17.09 4.69 5.80
CA THR A 172 -18.40 4.30 6.34
C THR A 172 -18.29 3.05 7.20
N ALA A 173 -17.55 2.03 6.74
CA ALA A 173 -17.37 0.79 7.47
C ALA A 173 -16.60 1.01 8.78
N LEU A 174 -15.51 1.79 8.77
CA LEU A 174 -14.68 2.10 9.94
C LEU A 174 -15.49 2.70 11.10
N ARG A 175 -16.53 3.50 10.81
CA ARG A 175 -17.41 4.08 11.85
C ARG A 175 -18.25 3.02 12.58
N LYS A 176 -18.48 1.86 11.97
CA LYS A 176 -19.29 0.78 12.56
C LYS A 176 -18.50 -0.05 13.57
N PHE A 177 -17.17 -0.02 13.51
CA PHE A 177 -16.31 -0.71 14.46
C PHE A 177 -16.34 -0.05 15.84
N PRO A 178 -16.22 -0.82 16.93
CA PRO A 178 -16.09 -0.26 18.28
C PRO A 178 -14.75 0.45 18.50
N GLU A 179 -13.71 0.10 17.74
CA GLU A 179 -12.39 0.73 17.80
C GLU A 179 -12.39 2.17 17.27
N ARG A 180 -11.60 3.03 17.92
CA ARG A 180 -11.45 4.45 17.54
C ARG A 180 -10.01 4.77 17.18
N GLY A 181 -9.82 5.52 16.10
CA GLY A 181 -8.52 6.01 15.67
C GLY A 181 -8.12 7.29 16.43
N THR A 182 -7.51 7.12 17.60
CA THR A 182 -7.12 8.25 18.47
C THR A 182 -5.76 8.86 18.13
N LYS A 183 -4.93 8.16 17.34
CA LYS A 183 -3.64 8.68 16.89
C LYS A 183 -3.83 9.81 15.87
N PRO A 184 -3.10 10.94 16.00
CA PRO A 184 -3.18 12.05 15.06
C PRO A 184 -2.92 11.63 13.61
N GLN A 185 -1.97 10.72 13.38
CA GLN A 185 -1.66 10.23 12.02
C GLN A 185 -2.88 9.58 11.37
N TRP A 186 -3.66 8.78 12.11
CA TRP A 186 -4.86 8.16 11.57
C TRP A 186 -5.97 9.17 11.28
N GLN A 187 -6.11 10.19 12.12
CA GLN A 187 -7.06 11.28 11.89
C GLN A 187 -6.69 12.08 10.64
N ARG A 188 -5.38 12.34 10.45
CA ARG A 188 -4.85 12.93 9.22
C ARG A 188 -5.20 12.11 8.00
N GLU A 189 -4.99 10.79 8.04
CA GLU A 189 -5.32 9.91 6.91
C GLU A 189 -6.82 9.86 6.58
N VAL A 190 -7.70 9.96 7.58
CA VAL A 190 -9.15 10.12 7.34
C VAL A 190 -9.46 11.43 6.64
N ILE A 191 -8.82 12.53 7.05
CA ILE A 191 -8.99 13.83 6.40
C ILE A 191 -8.52 13.76 4.94
N LEU A 192 -7.32 13.21 4.69
CA LEU A 192 -6.77 13.07 3.34
C LEU A 192 -7.60 12.13 2.45
N ALA A 193 -8.16 11.05 3.01
CA ALA A 193 -9.10 10.19 2.30
C ALA A 193 -10.36 10.98 1.91
N GLY A 194 -10.95 11.75 2.83
CA GLY A 194 -12.11 12.59 2.53
C GLY A 194 -11.83 13.62 1.43
N LEU A 195 -10.67 14.27 1.44
CA LEU A 195 -10.31 15.28 0.42
C LEU A 195 -10.15 14.72 -0.99
N ARG A 196 -9.95 13.41 -1.14
CA ARG A 196 -9.90 12.72 -2.45
C ARG A 196 -11.26 12.28 -2.97
N THR A 197 -12.33 12.58 -2.24
CA THR A 197 -13.68 12.12 -2.54
C THR A 197 -14.64 13.26 -2.84
N ASP A 198 -15.80 12.89 -3.38
CA ASP A 198 -16.94 13.77 -3.55
C ASP A 198 -17.56 14.18 -2.19
N GLU A 199 -18.67 14.92 -2.24
CA GLU A 199 -19.37 15.39 -1.04
C GLU A 199 -19.81 14.23 -0.12
N THR A 200 -20.18 13.09 -0.69
CA THR A 200 -20.61 11.90 0.07
C THR A 200 -19.44 11.31 0.86
N GLY A 201 -18.28 11.16 0.23
CA GLY A 201 -17.08 10.65 0.90
C GLY A 201 -16.52 11.64 1.93
N GLN A 202 -16.59 12.95 1.65
CA GLN A 202 -16.23 13.99 2.61
C GLN A 202 -17.11 13.96 3.86
N ALA A 203 -18.43 13.76 3.67
CA ALA A 203 -19.36 13.56 4.78
C ALA A 203 -19.01 12.30 5.57
N ALA A 204 -18.73 11.17 4.91
CA ALA A 204 -18.33 9.94 5.59
C ALA A 204 -17.04 10.11 6.42
N ALA A 205 -16.05 10.85 5.90
CA ALA A 205 -14.82 11.18 6.63
C ALA A 205 -15.10 12.05 7.86
N ALA A 206 -15.90 13.11 7.72
CA ALA A 206 -16.30 13.98 8.82
C ALA A 206 -17.06 13.22 9.92
N GLU A 207 -17.99 12.33 9.54
CA GLU A 207 -18.72 11.49 10.47
C GLU A 207 -17.80 10.50 11.22
N LEU A 208 -16.81 9.94 10.53
CA LEU A 208 -15.81 9.07 11.14
C LEU A 208 -14.93 9.83 12.15
N LEU A 209 -14.49 11.05 11.80
CA LEU A 209 -13.72 11.91 12.70
C LEU A 209 -14.54 12.31 13.93
N SER A 210 -15.80 12.67 13.73
CA SER A 210 -16.74 12.93 14.83
C SER A 210 -16.84 11.72 15.77
N TYR A 211 -16.99 10.52 15.19
CA TYR A 211 -17.02 9.29 15.97
C TYR A 211 -15.70 9.02 16.72
N TRP A 212 -14.54 9.12 16.06
CA TRP A 212 -13.25 8.83 16.67
C TRP A 212 -12.85 9.82 17.77
N THR A 213 -13.13 11.10 17.56
CA THR A 213 -12.80 12.18 18.51
C THR A 213 -13.84 12.33 19.62
N GLY A 214 -15.07 11.89 19.39
CA GLY A 214 -16.22 12.15 20.28
C GLY A 214 -16.76 13.58 20.18
N LEU A 215 -16.24 14.40 19.28
CA LEU A 215 -16.71 15.76 19.03
C LEU A 215 -17.83 15.73 18.01
N LYS A 216 -18.91 16.51 18.21
CA LYS A 216 -19.97 16.65 17.18
C LYS A 216 -19.42 17.34 15.92
N SER A 217 -18.56 18.32 16.12
CA SER A 217 -17.83 19.05 15.09
C SER A 217 -16.56 19.65 15.70
N PRO A 218 -15.59 20.09 14.88
CA PRO A 218 -14.43 20.79 15.39
C PRO A 218 -14.81 22.07 16.17
N PRO A 219 -14.19 22.36 17.31
CA PRO A 219 -14.36 23.63 18.00
C PRO A 219 -13.95 24.80 17.10
N ALA A 220 -14.70 25.91 17.15
CA ALA A 220 -14.45 27.11 16.34
C ALA A 220 -14.42 26.85 14.82
N ALA A 221 -15.29 25.96 14.32
CA ALA A 221 -15.54 25.77 12.89
C ALA A 221 -15.79 27.13 12.19
N LYS A 222 -15.05 27.39 11.10
CA LYS A 222 -15.07 28.65 10.37
C LYS A 222 -15.92 28.57 9.10
N SER A 223 -16.27 27.37 8.66
CA SER A 223 -17.08 27.17 7.46
C SER A 223 -18.57 27.47 7.71
N SER A 224 -19.31 27.72 6.62
CA SER A 224 -20.77 27.87 6.65
C SER A 224 -21.52 26.57 7.00
N SER A 225 -20.83 25.42 6.97
CA SER A 225 -21.37 24.09 7.30
C SER A 225 -20.50 23.44 8.37
N PRO A 226 -20.74 23.74 9.67
CA PRO A 226 -19.90 23.26 10.76
C PRO A 226 -19.72 21.74 10.74
N GLY A 227 -18.46 21.30 10.77
CA GLY A 227 -18.12 19.87 10.70
C GLY A 227 -17.75 19.39 9.29
N SER A 228 -17.64 20.30 8.32
CA SER A 228 -17.06 20.02 7.01
C SER A 228 -15.64 19.44 7.12
N ILE A 229 -15.18 18.75 6.07
CA ILE A 229 -13.80 18.23 6.03
C ILE A 229 -12.76 19.37 6.13
N ALA A 230 -13.08 20.55 5.61
CA ALA A 230 -12.25 21.76 5.72
C ALA A 230 -12.15 22.26 7.17
N ASP A 231 -13.22 22.20 7.96
CA ASP A 231 -13.15 22.50 9.39
C ASP A 231 -12.25 21.50 10.12
N TRP A 232 -12.34 20.21 9.77
CA TRP A 232 -11.46 19.18 10.33
C TRP A 232 -9.98 19.37 9.94
N GLN A 233 -9.69 19.80 8.71
CA GLN A 233 -8.34 20.19 8.29
C GLN A 233 -7.80 21.36 9.13
N ALA A 234 -8.60 22.41 9.31
CA ALA A 234 -8.21 23.58 10.11
C ALA A 234 -7.94 23.17 11.56
N TRP A 235 -8.84 22.38 12.15
CA TRP A 235 -8.67 21.84 13.50
C TRP A 235 -7.41 20.98 13.64
N PHE A 236 -7.13 20.11 12.67
CA PHE A 236 -5.94 19.27 12.71
C PHE A 236 -4.67 20.11 12.73
N ARG A 237 -4.58 21.11 11.85
CA ARG A 237 -3.45 22.06 11.77
C ARG A 237 -3.25 22.83 13.07
N ASP A 238 -4.32 23.33 13.68
CA ASP A 238 -4.24 24.10 14.92
C ASP A 238 -3.87 23.20 16.12
N ARG A 239 -4.34 21.94 16.12
CA ARG A 239 -4.15 20.99 17.23
C ARG A 239 -2.81 20.26 17.21
N HIS A 240 -2.21 20.12 16.02
CA HIS A 240 -1.02 19.32 15.73
C HIS A 240 -0.02 20.10 14.85
N ALA A 241 0.42 21.27 15.32
CA ALA A 241 1.35 22.14 14.58
C ALA A 241 2.73 21.50 14.34
N ASP A 242 3.06 20.43 15.08
CA ASP A 242 4.27 19.62 14.96
C ASP A 242 4.19 18.53 13.88
N LEU A 243 2.99 18.27 13.34
CA LEU A 243 2.77 17.25 12.31
C LEU A 243 2.54 17.86 10.93
N PRO A 244 2.84 17.12 9.84
CA PRO A 244 2.49 17.55 8.49
C PRO A 244 1.00 17.87 8.38
N PRO A 245 0.62 18.99 7.73
CA PRO A 245 -0.78 19.35 7.61
C PRO A 245 -1.56 18.26 6.86
N ALA A 246 -2.86 18.16 7.15
CA ALA A 246 -3.78 17.27 6.46
C ALA A 246 -4.19 17.87 5.10
N GLU A 247 -3.22 18.14 4.24
CA GLU A 247 -3.40 18.73 2.92
C GLU A 247 -2.89 17.76 1.85
N LEU A 248 -3.67 17.60 0.77
CA LEU A 248 -3.23 16.81 -0.38
C LEU A 248 -1.96 17.44 -0.97
N PRO A 249 -1.01 16.61 -1.43
CA PRO A 249 0.18 17.13 -2.08
C PRO A 249 -0.22 17.91 -3.33
N ARG A 250 0.51 18.98 -3.62
CA ARG A 250 0.29 19.82 -4.80
C ARG A 250 1.56 19.83 -5.63
N ASP A 251 1.39 19.68 -6.94
CA ASP A 251 2.49 19.87 -7.90
C ASP A 251 3.07 21.28 -7.72
N ALA A 252 4.39 21.40 -7.73
CA ALA A 252 5.04 22.71 -7.72
C ALA A 252 4.64 23.51 -8.97
N GLU A 253 4.52 24.83 -8.85
CA GLU A 253 4.07 25.67 -9.97
C GLU A 253 4.95 25.50 -11.21
N GLN A 254 6.27 25.38 -11.02
CA GLN A 254 7.26 25.23 -12.08
C GLN A 254 7.67 23.77 -12.35
N ALA A 255 6.99 22.78 -11.77
CA ALA A 255 7.30 21.37 -12.03
C ALA A 255 7.09 21.03 -13.51
N LYS A 256 8.05 20.37 -14.13
CA LYS A 256 7.94 19.85 -15.51
C LYS A 256 6.89 18.75 -15.59
N TYR A 257 6.80 17.94 -14.56
CA TYR A 257 5.90 16.78 -14.50
C TYR A 257 4.82 16.97 -13.45
N ARG A 258 3.57 16.68 -13.81
CA ARG A 258 2.42 16.71 -12.90
C ARG A 258 2.01 15.31 -12.46
N TRP A 259 1.43 15.20 -11.27
CA TRP A 259 0.80 13.96 -10.79
C TRP A 259 -0.18 13.37 -11.80
N ALA A 260 -1.07 14.20 -12.36
CA ALA A 260 -2.11 13.76 -13.29
C ALA A 260 -1.57 13.18 -14.60
N GLU A 261 -0.35 13.58 -15.00
CA GLU A 261 0.32 13.14 -16.23
C GLU A 261 1.12 11.85 -15.97
N LEU A 262 1.85 11.79 -14.86
CA LEU A 262 2.70 10.64 -14.55
C LEU A 262 1.94 9.44 -14.00
N LEU A 263 0.81 9.64 -13.31
CA LEU A 263 0.04 8.53 -12.78
C LEU A 263 -0.40 7.53 -13.86
N PRO A 264 -1.02 7.93 -14.99
CA PRO A 264 -1.33 6.97 -16.05
C PRO A 264 -0.06 6.38 -16.69
N LEU A 265 1.02 7.15 -16.83
CA LEU A 265 2.29 6.68 -17.41
C LEU A 265 2.85 5.47 -16.65
N VAL A 266 2.91 5.54 -15.32
CA VAL A 266 3.49 4.46 -14.49
C VAL A 266 2.66 3.18 -14.53
N TYR A 267 1.40 3.26 -14.95
CA TYR A 267 0.52 2.10 -15.16
C TYR A 267 0.43 1.63 -16.62
N GLY A 268 0.94 2.42 -17.56
CA GLY A 268 0.79 2.20 -19.00
C GLY A 268 1.80 1.24 -19.63
N ASP A 269 1.60 0.98 -20.92
CA ASP A 269 2.39 0.02 -21.70
C ASP A 269 3.87 0.41 -21.82
N ALA A 270 4.19 1.70 -21.71
CA ALA A 270 5.56 2.19 -21.71
C ALA A 270 6.41 1.52 -20.62
N VAL A 271 5.85 1.30 -19.43
CA VAL A 271 6.55 0.58 -18.35
C VAL A 271 6.74 -0.89 -18.70
N SER A 272 5.73 -1.53 -19.28
CA SER A 272 5.79 -2.94 -19.67
C SER A 272 6.77 -3.20 -20.82
N ALA A 273 6.95 -2.22 -21.70
CA ALA A 273 7.84 -2.28 -22.85
C ALA A 273 9.28 -1.83 -22.55
N ALA A 274 9.50 -1.11 -21.44
CA ALA A 274 10.81 -0.56 -21.11
C ALA A 274 11.80 -1.63 -20.62
N GLU A 275 13.05 -1.49 -21.06
CA GLU A 275 14.14 -2.37 -20.62
C GLU A 275 14.63 -2.00 -19.22
N ALA A 276 14.70 -3.00 -18.34
CA ALA A 276 15.18 -2.84 -16.97
C ALA A 276 16.61 -2.26 -16.87
N SER A 277 17.48 -2.59 -17.82
CA SER A 277 18.86 -2.08 -17.89
C SER A 277 18.91 -0.56 -18.09
N VAL A 278 17.98 -0.01 -18.88
CA VAL A 278 17.80 1.44 -19.04
C VAL A 278 17.34 2.04 -17.72
N GLY A 279 16.36 1.41 -17.07
CA GLY A 279 15.86 1.86 -15.76
C GLY A 279 16.93 1.86 -14.66
N GLU A 280 17.90 0.94 -14.72
CA GLU A 280 19.06 0.93 -13.84
C GLU A 280 19.95 2.17 -14.02
N ALA A 281 20.27 2.53 -15.26
CA ALA A 281 21.02 3.75 -15.55
C ALA A 281 20.23 5.01 -15.15
N VAL A 282 18.90 4.98 -15.30
CA VAL A 282 18.03 6.08 -14.87
C VAL A 282 18.01 6.21 -13.34
N PHE A 283 18.01 5.09 -12.60
CA PHE A 283 18.10 5.10 -11.13
C PHE A 283 19.36 5.82 -10.62
N GLU A 284 20.47 5.71 -11.35
CA GLU A 284 21.69 6.48 -11.07
C GLU A 284 21.57 7.94 -11.51
N LYS A 285 21.06 8.19 -12.72
CA LYS A 285 20.85 9.54 -13.26
C LYS A 285 19.99 10.39 -12.32
N ALA A 286 18.90 9.81 -11.83
CA ALA A 286 17.98 10.39 -10.86
C ALA A 286 18.54 10.45 -9.43
N GLN A 287 19.80 10.05 -9.21
CA GLN A 287 20.51 10.11 -7.93
C GLN A 287 19.93 9.22 -6.82
N CYS A 288 18.97 8.35 -7.13
CA CYS A 288 18.35 7.45 -6.15
C CYS A 288 19.39 6.54 -5.47
N VAL A 289 20.40 6.11 -6.22
CA VAL A 289 21.51 5.26 -5.78
C VAL A 289 22.32 5.84 -4.61
N LYS A 290 22.31 7.17 -4.41
CA LYS A 290 23.03 7.83 -3.31
C LYS A 290 22.43 7.55 -1.94
N CYS A 291 21.16 7.18 -1.89
CA CYS A 291 20.42 6.99 -0.65
C CYS A 291 19.79 5.61 -0.54
N HIS A 292 19.37 5.05 -1.67
CA HIS A 292 18.59 3.81 -1.72
C HIS A 292 19.38 2.66 -2.33
N ARG A 293 19.13 1.48 -1.78
CA ARG A 293 19.63 0.22 -2.30
C ARG A 293 18.61 -0.41 -3.22
N PHE A 294 19.08 -0.96 -4.34
CA PHE A 294 18.30 -1.85 -5.19
C PHE A 294 19.19 -3.02 -5.67
N GLY A 295 18.88 -4.24 -5.20
CA GLY A 295 19.76 -5.39 -5.32
C GLY A 295 21.09 -5.13 -4.60
N ALA A 296 22.20 -5.26 -5.34
CA ALA A 296 23.55 -5.05 -4.81
C ALA A 296 24.05 -3.60 -4.97
N ARG A 297 23.24 -2.68 -5.51
CA ARG A 297 23.65 -1.33 -5.86
C ARG A 297 23.08 -0.28 -4.92
N GLY A 298 23.86 0.76 -4.65
CA GLY A 298 23.44 1.93 -3.88
C GLY A 298 23.67 1.81 -2.39
N GLU A 299 23.04 2.72 -1.65
CA GLU A 299 23.26 2.95 -0.22
C GLU A 299 22.09 2.46 0.63
N ALA A 300 22.34 2.12 1.89
CA ALA A 300 21.34 1.49 2.77
C ALA A 300 20.87 2.39 3.93
N MET A 301 20.98 3.71 3.80
CA MET A 301 20.47 4.66 4.79
C MET A 301 19.05 5.15 4.47
N GLY A 302 18.65 5.17 3.20
CA GLY A 302 17.24 5.23 2.81
C GLY A 302 16.62 3.83 2.73
N PRO A 303 15.29 3.73 2.56
CA PRO A 303 14.62 2.45 2.43
C PRO A 303 15.17 1.61 1.27
N ASP A 304 15.38 0.32 1.54
CA ASP A 304 15.74 -0.64 0.51
C ASP A 304 14.57 -0.84 -0.47
N LEU A 305 14.81 -0.55 -1.73
CA LEU A 305 13.81 -0.58 -2.80
C LEU A 305 13.75 -1.93 -3.51
N THR A 306 14.63 -2.89 -3.18
CA THR A 306 14.72 -4.21 -3.85
C THR A 306 13.41 -4.99 -3.83
N SER A 307 12.64 -4.85 -2.74
CA SER A 307 11.34 -5.51 -2.57
C SER A 307 10.15 -4.55 -2.70
N THR A 308 10.38 -3.37 -3.28
CA THR A 308 9.36 -2.30 -3.32
C THR A 308 8.07 -2.75 -4.00
N ARG A 309 8.15 -3.58 -5.06
CA ARG A 309 6.97 -4.11 -5.77
C ARG A 309 5.98 -4.87 -4.88
N LEU A 310 6.46 -5.46 -3.77
CA LEU A 310 5.63 -6.19 -2.82
C LEU A 310 5.07 -5.26 -1.73
N ARG A 311 5.76 -4.14 -1.48
CA ARG A 311 5.49 -3.24 -0.36
C ARG A 311 4.67 -2.02 -0.76
N TYR A 312 4.86 -1.48 -1.95
CA TYR A 312 4.24 -0.24 -2.39
C TYR A 312 3.65 -0.40 -3.80
N ALA A 313 2.40 0.03 -3.98
CA ALA A 313 1.81 0.20 -5.30
C ALA A 313 2.55 1.29 -6.08
N ARG A 314 2.51 1.24 -7.42
CA ARG A 314 3.18 2.26 -8.26
C ARG A 314 2.71 3.67 -7.96
N ARG A 315 1.42 3.85 -7.67
CA ARG A 315 0.85 5.12 -7.18
C ARG A 315 1.56 5.63 -5.92
N GLU A 316 1.77 4.77 -4.91
CA GLU A 316 2.44 5.13 -3.66
C GLU A 316 3.89 5.53 -3.91
N MET A 317 4.59 4.78 -4.75
CA MET A 317 5.98 5.07 -5.13
C MET A 317 6.08 6.42 -5.86
N LEU A 318 5.19 6.67 -6.83
CA LEU A 318 5.16 7.95 -7.54
C LEU A 318 4.88 9.12 -6.59
N GLN A 319 3.95 8.94 -5.65
CA GLN A 319 3.62 9.98 -4.67
C GLN A 319 4.81 10.28 -3.76
N ALA A 320 5.53 9.24 -3.31
CA ALA A 320 6.73 9.41 -2.51
C ALA A 320 7.81 10.19 -3.29
N ILE A 321 8.03 9.85 -4.57
CA ILE A 321 9.05 10.52 -5.40
C ILE A 321 8.70 11.98 -5.69
N LEU A 322 7.45 12.27 -6.07
CA LEU A 322 7.02 13.64 -6.41
C LEU A 322 6.87 14.52 -5.17
N PHE A 323 6.46 13.93 -4.04
CA PHE A 323 6.13 14.67 -2.82
C PHE A 323 6.82 14.05 -1.59
N PRO A 324 8.16 14.06 -1.54
CA PRO A 324 8.94 13.36 -0.53
C PRO A 324 8.63 13.79 0.90
N SER A 325 8.19 15.03 1.11
CA SER A 325 7.83 15.59 2.42
C SER A 325 6.36 15.37 2.81
N HIS A 326 5.53 14.78 1.94
CA HIS A 326 4.11 14.60 2.22
C HIS A 326 3.83 13.50 3.27
N SER A 327 4.66 12.47 3.29
CA SER A 327 4.64 11.41 4.29
C SER A 327 6.05 10.87 4.48
N ILE A 328 6.60 11.01 5.68
CA ILE A 328 7.94 10.56 6.04
C ILE A 328 7.77 9.43 7.05
N ALA A 329 8.32 8.25 6.75
CA ALA A 329 8.29 7.15 7.71
C ALA A 329 9.20 7.49 8.90
N GLU A 330 8.74 7.21 10.12
CA GLU A 330 9.43 7.52 11.39
C GLU A 330 10.92 7.11 11.38
N GLN A 331 11.22 5.92 10.86
CA GLN A 331 12.59 5.39 10.76
C GLN A 331 13.51 6.14 9.78
N TYR A 332 12.96 7.00 8.91
CA TYR A 332 13.68 7.81 7.93
C TYR A 332 13.39 9.32 8.11
N GLU A 333 12.96 9.72 9.31
CA GLU A 333 12.78 11.13 9.64
C GLU A 333 14.08 11.91 9.42
N THR A 334 13.94 13.09 8.84
CA THR A 334 15.05 14.02 8.68
C THR A 334 15.34 14.64 10.03
N MET A 335 16.58 14.51 10.49
CA MET A 335 17.06 15.23 11.67
C MET A 335 17.98 16.38 11.29
N VAL A 336 17.82 17.49 12.00
CA VAL A 336 18.70 18.66 11.96
C VAL A 336 19.56 18.64 13.21
N LEU A 337 20.87 18.51 13.04
CA LEU A 337 21.87 18.42 14.10
C LEU A 337 22.67 19.70 14.12
N VAL A 338 22.72 20.36 15.28
CA VAL A 338 23.58 21.51 15.54
C VAL A 338 24.73 21.08 16.42
N THR A 339 25.97 21.35 15.98
CA THR A 339 27.17 21.03 16.75
C THR A 339 27.57 22.17 17.69
N ASP A 340 28.37 21.88 18.71
CA ASP A 340 28.94 22.89 19.63
C ASP A 340 29.75 23.98 18.89
N SER A 341 30.24 23.66 17.69
CA SER A 341 30.96 24.59 16.81
C SER A 341 30.05 25.48 15.95
N GLY A 342 28.72 25.34 16.08
CA GLY A 342 27.71 26.05 15.30
C GLY A 342 27.45 25.48 13.91
N LYS A 343 28.08 24.37 13.51
CA LYS A 343 27.76 23.70 12.22
C LYS A 343 26.42 22.99 12.30
N VAL A 344 25.67 23.07 11.20
CA VAL A 344 24.36 22.44 11.05
C VAL A 344 24.43 21.35 9.99
N PHE A 345 23.93 20.17 10.32
CA PHE A 345 23.78 19.03 9.41
C PHE A 345 22.30 18.65 9.34
N SER A 346 21.81 18.29 8.15
CA SER A 346 20.41 17.89 7.96
C SER A 346 20.33 16.66 7.08
N GLY A 347 19.65 15.62 7.55
CA GLY A 347 19.57 14.36 6.83
C GLY A 347 19.00 13.19 7.63
N VAL A 348 19.02 12.00 7.02
CA VAL A 348 18.68 10.75 7.72
C VAL A 348 19.87 10.36 8.59
N VAL A 349 19.59 9.96 9.83
CA VAL A 349 20.64 9.63 10.80
C VAL A 349 20.73 8.14 11.07
N GLU A 350 21.96 7.67 11.24
CA GLU A 350 22.26 6.36 11.82
C GLU A 350 23.18 6.57 13.04
N ALA A 351 22.74 6.12 14.21
CA ALA A 351 23.55 6.18 15.42
C ALA A 351 24.27 4.84 15.65
N ARG A 352 25.59 4.88 15.85
CA ARG A 352 26.40 3.71 16.20
C ARG A 352 27.35 4.06 17.33
N GLY A 353 27.11 3.49 18.51
CA GLY A 353 27.92 3.76 19.71
C GLY A 353 27.96 5.25 20.03
N ASN A 354 29.16 5.85 20.01
CA ASN A 354 29.37 7.27 20.31
C ASN A 354 29.34 8.17 19.06
N THR A 355 29.04 7.63 17.88
CA THR A 355 29.00 8.41 16.64
C THR A 355 27.60 8.46 16.04
N VAL A 356 27.29 9.57 15.40
CA VAL A 356 26.09 9.75 14.58
C VAL A 356 26.51 10.05 13.16
N THR A 357 26.07 9.24 12.20
CA THR A 357 26.27 9.49 10.77
C THR A 357 25.01 10.11 10.19
N VAL A 358 25.14 11.24 9.52
CA VAL A 358 24.08 11.96 8.83
C VAL A 358 24.24 11.80 7.33
N LEU A 359 23.24 11.24 6.64
CA LEU A 359 23.15 11.23 5.18
C LEU A 359 22.34 12.44 4.72
N GLN A 360 23.04 13.39 4.09
CA GLN A 360 22.45 14.63 3.60
C GLN A 360 21.77 14.45 2.24
N ALA A 361 20.91 15.40 1.87
CA ALA A 361 20.13 15.37 0.63
C ALA A 361 20.98 15.31 -0.66
N ASN A 362 22.24 15.78 -0.62
CA ASN A 362 23.17 15.70 -1.74
C ASN A 362 23.87 14.31 -1.88
N GLY A 363 23.64 13.41 -0.92
CA GLY A 363 24.25 12.08 -0.81
C GLY A 363 25.55 12.05 0.02
N GLU A 364 25.99 13.17 0.57
CA GLU A 364 27.18 13.21 1.42
C GLU A 364 26.88 12.69 2.82
N LYS A 365 27.83 11.93 3.38
CA LYS A 365 27.77 11.43 4.75
C LYS A 365 28.69 12.22 5.64
N ALA A 366 28.16 12.76 6.73
CA ALA A 366 28.95 13.37 7.80
C ALA A 366 28.87 12.48 9.04
N THR A 367 30.01 12.12 9.63
CA THR A 367 30.04 11.40 10.91
C THR A 367 30.51 12.32 12.02
N LEU A 368 29.69 12.44 13.06
CA LEU A 368 29.88 13.33 14.18
C LEU A 368 30.06 12.51 15.46
N ASP A 369 30.89 13.01 16.39
CA ASP A 369 30.87 12.50 17.77
C ASP A 369 29.59 12.99 18.44
N ARG A 370 28.87 12.09 19.11
CA ARG A 370 27.63 12.41 19.80
C ARG A 370 27.82 13.49 20.86
N LYS A 371 29.02 13.60 21.43
CA LYS A 371 29.36 14.63 22.42
C LYS A 371 29.55 16.02 21.83
N SER A 372 29.75 16.13 20.52
CA SER A 372 29.89 17.41 19.82
C SER A 372 28.57 17.97 19.30
N ILE A 373 27.45 17.31 19.60
CA ILE A 373 26.11 17.70 19.17
C ILE A 373 25.44 18.42 20.33
N ASP A 374 25.10 19.69 20.10
CA ASP A 374 24.42 20.57 21.04
C ASP A 374 22.90 20.38 20.99
N ASP A 375 22.33 20.25 19.78
CA ASP A 375 20.89 20.10 19.58
C ASP A 375 20.52 19.15 18.43
N ILE A 376 19.38 18.48 18.55
CA ILE A 376 18.80 17.59 17.53
C ILE A 376 17.30 17.87 17.42
N GLN A 377 16.85 18.22 16.22
CA GLN A 377 15.44 18.50 15.93
C GLN A 377 14.96 17.66 14.74
N THR A 378 13.71 17.20 14.79
CA THR A 378 13.06 16.59 13.62
C THR A 378 12.59 17.68 12.65
N SER A 379 12.82 17.47 11.36
CA SER A 379 12.36 18.35 10.28
C SER A 379 11.14 17.77 9.58
N ALA A 380 10.14 18.62 9.32
CA ALA A 380 8.99 18.28 8.49
C ALA A 380 9.35 18.13 6.99
N ARG A 381 10.56 18.55 6.59
CA ARG A 381 11.08 18.38 5.23
C ARG A 381 11.88 17.09 5.12
N SER A 382 11.56 16.28 4.12
CA SER A 382 12.27 15.04 3.82
C SER A 382 13.71 15.29 3.37
N ALA A 383 14.60 14.35 3.70
CA ALA A 383 15.96 14.30 3.19
C ALA A 383 16.01 13.83 1.74
N MET A 384 14.96 13.16 1.25
CA MET A 384 14.81 12.86 -0.18
C MET A 384 14.54 14.17 -0.94
N PRO A 385 15.36 14.54 -1.93
CA PRO A 385 15.18 15.80 -2.65
C PRO A 385 13.86 15.85 -3.44
N ASP A 386 13.30 17.05 -3.54
CA ASP A 386 12.22 17.33 -4.50
C ASP A 386 12.79 17.36 -5.94
N GLY A 387 11.95 17.12 -6.95
CA GLY A 387 12.31 17.31 -8.36
C GLY A 387 13.27 16.26 -8.94
N LEU A 388 13.38 15.08 -8.34
CA LEU A 388 14.26 13.99 -8.83
C LEU A 388 13.93 13.52 -10.24
N LEU A 389 12.69 13.71 -10.70
CA LEU A 389 12.23 13.32 -12.04
C LEU A 389 12.46 14.42 -13.10
N GLU A 390 12.69 15.67 -12.71
CA GLU A 390 12.84 16.82 -13.62
C GLU A 390 13.90 16.61 -14.73
N PRO A 391 15.09 15.99 -14.45
CA PRO A 391 16.11 15.76 -15.46
C PRO A 391 15.80 14.61 -16.43
N LEU A 392 14.72 13.86 -16.19
CA LEU A 392 14.39 12.65 -16.94
C LEU A 392 13.44 12.94 -18.10
N THR A 393 13.35 12.05 -19.08
CA THR A 393 12.25 11.99 -20.05
C THR A 393 11.12 11.08 -19.55
N GLU A 394 9.94 11.11 -20.19
CA GLU A 394 8.85 10.18 -19.84
C GLU A 394 9.25 8.71 -20.05
N ASP A 395 9.97 8.40 -21.12
CA ASP A 395 10.50 7.05 -21.37
C ASP A 395 11.49 6.62 -20.27
N GLU A 396 12.33 7.53 -19.79
CA GLU A 396 13.24 7.26 -18.68
C GLU A 396 12.47 7.02 -17.37
N ILE A 397 11.40 7.79 -17.12
CA ILE A 397 10.52 7.56 -15.95
C ILE A 397 9.83 6.19 -16.06
N ALA A 398 9.32 5.83 -17.24
CA ALA A 398 8.72 4.52 -17.47
C ALA A 398 9.74 3.39 -17.23
N ALA A 399 10.98 3.55 -17.73
CA ALA A 399 12.06 2.60 -17.50
C ALA A 399 12.46 2.50 -16.02
N LEU A 400 12.49 3.62 -15.28
CA LEU A 400 12.73 3.62 -13.83
C LEU A 400 11.67 2.77 -13.10
N PHE A 401 10.39 2.95 -13.42
CA PHE A 401 9.33 2.13 -12.84
C PHE A 401 9.40 0.66 -13.28
N ALA A 402 9.78 0.39 -14.52
CA ALA A 402 10.02 -0.97 -15.00
C ALA A 402 11.11 -1.66 -14.16
N TYR A 403 12.21 -0.96 -13.89
CA TYR A 403 13.29 -1.45 -13.04
C TYR A 403 12.87 -1.67 -11.59
N LEU A 404 12.17 -0.71 -10.96
CA LEU A 404 11.72 -0.81 -9.57
C LEU A 404 10.66 -1.91 -9.36
N TYR A 405 9.85 -2.21 -10.38
CA TYR A 405 8.75 -3.17 -10.30
C TYR A 405 9.03 -4.51 -10.98
N GLN A 406 10.24 -4.70 -11.51
CA GLN A 406 10.64 -5.97 -12.10
C GLN A 406 10.58 -7.12 -11.08
N ARG A 407 10.29 -8.33 -11.55
CA ARG A 407 10.48 -9.53 -10.73
C ARG A 407 11.98 -9.76 -10.58
N ARG A 408 12.44 -9.82 -9.33
CA ARG A 408 13.78 -10.29 -8.97
C ARG A 408 13.63 -11.61 -8.23
N GLU A 409 14.44 -12.58 -8.62
CA GLU A 409 14.56 -13.90 -7.98
C GLU A 409 15.26 -13.82 -6.62
#